data_AF-A0A914NU44-F1
#
_entry.id   AF-A0A914NU44-F1
#
_cell.length_a   1.000
_cell.length_b   1.000
_cell.length_c   1.000
_cell.angle_alpha   90.00
_cell.angle_beta   90.00
_cell.angle_gamma   90.00
#
_symmetry.space_group_name_H-M   'P 1'
#
loop_
_entity.id
_entity.type
_entity.pdbx_description
1 polymer ?
#
loop_
_entity_poly.entity_id
_entity_poly.type
_entity_poly.pdbx_seq_one_letter_code
_entity_poly.pdbx_strand_id
1 'polypeptide(L)'
;MEINLKRQGLSCWFCQKPHLASNCEQIKSPFQRMKILSEQNRCLSCLKRGHTKMNCRQKMKCNSCGIIGHNKIVCTKGFEKTRKDENKNR
;
A
#
# COMPACT_ATOMS: atom_id res chain seq x y z
N MET A 1 9.47 14.74 28.86
CA MET A 1 9.27 15.48 27.60
C MET A 1 8.53 14.56 26.65
N GLU A 2 7.20 14.54 26.72
CA GLU A 2 6.37 13.72 25.83
C GLU A 2 6.28 14.43 24.48
N ILE A 3 6.83 13.79 23.45
CA ILE A 3 6.84 14.31 22.09
C ILE A 3 5.40 14.21 21.56
N ASN A 4 4.61 15.24 21.81
CA ASN A 4 3.23 15.38 21.34
C ASN A 4 3.26 15.64 19.82
N LEU A 5 3.50 14.58 19.04
CA LEU A 5 3.35 14.56 17.60
C LEU A 5 1.85 14.65 17.29
N LYS A 6 1.30 15.87 17.27
CA LYS A 6 0.04 16.19 16.61
C LYS A 6 0.14 15.77 15.14
N ARG A 7 -0.14 14.49 14.83
CA ARG A 7 -0.39 13.99 13.47
C ARG A 7 -1.75 14.51 13.04
N GLN A 8 -1.81 15.80 12.72
CA GLN A 8 -2.99 16.41 12.13
C GLN A 8 -3.36 15.61 10.87
N GLY A 9 -4.56 15.02 10.85
CA GLY A 9 -5.22 14.60 9.61
C GLY A 9 -4.70 13.34 8.90
N LEU A 10 -3.99 12.42 9.57
CA LEU A 10 -3.63 11.15 8.93
C LEU A 10 -4.85 10.21 8.83
N SER A 11 -5.69 10.43 7.82
CA SER A 11 -6.77 9.53 7.43
C SER A 11 -6.26 8.48 6.44
N CYS A 12 -6.65 7.23 6.65
CA CYS A 12 -6.36 6.16 5.73
C CYS A 12 -7.09 6.41 4.40
N TRP A 13 -6.38 6.55 3.28
CA TRP A 13 -7.05 6.73 1.99
C TRP A 13 -7.79 5.48 1.48
N PHE A 14 -7.68 4.33 2.15
CA PHE A 14 -8.46 3.13 1.79
C PHE A 14 -9.82 3.06 2.49
N CYS A 15 -9.88 3.40 3.78
CA CYS A 15 -11.09 3.23 4.59
C CYS A 15 -11.46 4.45 5.45
N GLN A 16 -10.72 5.55 5.30
CA GLN A 16 -10.96 6.87 5.88
C GLN A 16 -10.86 6.96 7.41
N LYS A 17 -10.49 5.87 8.09
CA LYS A 17 -10.23 5.83 9.55
C LYS A 17 -8.87 6.44 9.93
N PRO A 18 -8.68 6.85 11.21
CA PRO A 18 -7.46 7.52 11.67
C PRO A 18 -6.29 6.55 11.86
N HIS A 19 -5.67 6.12 10.76
CA HIS A 19 -4.44 5.31 10.76
C HIS A 19 -3.70 5.41 9.43
N LEU A 20 -2.45 4.93 9.40
CA LEU A 20 -1.67 4.81 8.16
C LEU A 20 -2.33 3.82 7.20
N ALA A 21 -2.32 4.13 5.90
CA ALA A 21 -2.84 3.23 4.87
C ALA A 21 -2.13 1.88 4.80
N SER A 22 -0.84 1.82 5.18
CA SER A 22 -0.08 0.57 5.33
C SER A 22 -0.71 -0.37 6.37
N ASN A 23 -1.34 0.19 7.40
CA ASN A 23 -1.89 -0.51 8.56
C ASN A 23 -3.41 -0.72 8.42
N CYS A 24 -3.95 -0.60 7.20
CA CYS A 24 -5.38 -0.81 6.98
C CYS A 24 -5.74 -2.29 7.10
N GLU A 25 -6.51 -2.61 8.14
CA GLU A 25 -7.04 -3.96 8.38
C GLU A 25 -8.35 -4.24 7.63
N GLN A 26 -9.08 -3.18 7.25
CA GLN A 26 -10.34 -3.34 6.50
C GLN A 26 -10.09 -3.74 5.05
N ILE A 27 -9.07 -3.16 4.41
CA ILE A 27 -8.71 -3.44 3.02
C ILE A 27 -7.32 -4.07 2.99
N LYS A 28 -7.26 -5.40 3.15
CA LYS A 28 -6.00 -6.18 3.08
C LYS A 28 -5.65 -6.65 1.67
N SER A 29 -6.65 -6.86 0.82
CA SER A 29 -6.45 -7.41 -0.52
C SER A 29 -5.65 -6.43 -1.41
N PRO A 30 -4.52 -6.85 -2.00
CA PRO A 30 -3.74 -6.00 -2.90
C PRO A 30 -4.55 -5.57 -4.13
N PHE A 31 -5.47 -6.41 -4.60
CA PHE A 31 -6.36 -6.10 -5.72
C PHE A 31 -7.33 -4.97 -5.38
N GLN A 32 -7.96 -5.02 -4.20
CA GLN A 32 -8.85 -3.94 -3.74
C GLN A 32 -8.08 -2.63 -3.53
N ARG A 33 -6.88 -2.70 -2.92
CA ARG A 33 -6.00 -1.54 -2.76
C ARG A 33 -5.65 -0.92 -4.11
N MET A 34 -5.35 -1.73 -5.12
CA MET A 34 -5.04 -1.28 -6.47
C MET A 34 -6.24 -0.57 -7.12
N LYS A 35 -7.45 -1.12 -6.98
CA LYS A 35 -8.69 -0.48 -7.47
C LYS A 35 -8.90 0.90 -6.86
N ILE A 36 -8.85 1.01 -5.52
CA ILE A 36 -9.05 2.28 -4.81
C ILE A 36 -7.99 3.32 -5.22
N LEU A 37 -6.73 2.93 -5.36
CA LEU A 37 -5.67 3.85 -5.80
C LEU A 37 -5.91 4.35 -7.22
N SER A 38 -6.37 3.47 -8.12
CA SER A 38 -6.72 3.85 -9.51
C SER A 38 -7.88 4.83 -9.54
N GLU A 39 -8.95 4.58 -8.78
CA GLU A 39 -10.10 5.48 -8.64
C GLU A 39 -9.71 6.86 -8.08
N GLN A 40 -8.69 6.90 -7.21
CA GLN A 40 -8.15 8.13 -6.66
C GLN A 40 -7.07 8.80 -7.50
N ASN A 41 -6.83 8.30 -8.74
CA ASN A 41 -5.76 8.74 -9.64
C ASN A 41 -4.38 8.78 -8.96
N ARG A 42 -4.08 7.75 -8.17
CA ARG A 42 -2.80 7.54 -7.49
C ARG A 42 -1.97 6.52 -8.23
N CYS A 43 -0.69 6.85 -8.42
CA CYS A 43 0.28 5.95 -9.01
C CYS A 43 0.44 4.68 -8.16
N LEU A 44 0.36 3.51 -8.78
CA LEU A 44 0.51 2.23 -8.09
C LEU A 44 1.94 1.92 -7.66
N SER A 45 2.93 2.67 -8.16
CA SER A 45 4.35 2.50 -7.79
C SER A 45 4.76 3.38 -6.61
N CYS A 46 4.39 4.66 -6.63
CA CYS A 46 4.82 5.64 -5.62
C CYS A 46 3.67 6.21 -4.76
N LEU A 47 2.42 5.85 -5.02
CA LEU A 47 1.20 6.26 -4.31
C LEU A 47 0.85 7.76 -4.38
N LYS A 48 1.67 8.55 -5.10
CA LYS A 48 1.42 9.97 -5.39
C LYS A 48 0.33 10.13 -6.45
N ARG A 49 -0.42 11.22 -6.35
CA ARG A 49 -1.46 11.59 -7.34
C ARG A 49 -0.83 12.22 -8.60
N GLY A 50 -1.64 12.28 -9.66
CA GLY A 50 -1.33 13.07 -10.86
C GLY A 50 -0.53 12.34 -11.94
N HIS A 51 -0.25 11.05 -11.76
CA HIS A 51 0.33 10.21 -12.80
C HIS A 51 0.01 8.73 -12.57
N THR A 52 0.08 7.94 -13.64
CA THR A 52 -0.07 6.48 -13.60
C THR A 52 1.27 5.79 -13.36
N LYS A 53 1.24 4.48 -13.11
CA LYS A 53 2.46 3.64 -13.06
C LYS A 53 3.34 3.82 -14.29
N MET A 54 2.74 3.90 -15.48
CA MET A 54 3.48 3.99 -16.75
C MET A 54 4.33 5.26 -16.82
N ASN A 55 3.81 6.36 -16.29
CA ASN A 55 4.48 7.67 -16.28
C ASN A 55 5.26 7.92 -14.99
N CYS A 56 5.45 6.90 -14.15
CA CYS A 56 6.14 7.06 -12.89
C CYS A 56 7.65 7.12 -13.10
N ARG A 57 8.26 8.25 -12.71
CA ARG A 57 9.73 8.42 -12.73
C ARG A 57 10.44 7.58 -11.67
N GLN A 58 9.72 7.14 -10.63
CA GLN A 58 10.31 6.33 -9.56
C GLN A 58 10.33 4.85 -9.93
N LYS A 59 11.54 4.34 -10.20
CA LYS A 59 11.80 2.92 -10.52
C LYS A 59 12.26 2.15 -9.27
N MET A 60 11.38 2.06 -8.28
CA MET A 60 11.67 1.29 -7.05
C MET A 60 11.40 -0.20 -7.26
N LYS A 61 12.34 -1.05 -6.82
CA LYS A 61 12.13 -2.51 -6.73
C LYS A 61 11.22 -2.81 -5.54
N CYS A 62 10.26 -3.71 -5.73
CA CYS A 62 9.43 -4.17 -4.62
C CYS A 62 10.23 -5.08 -3.69
N ASN A 63 10.30 -4.74 -2.39
CA ASN A 63 11.02 -5.55 -1.40
C ASN A 63 10.41 -6.95 -1.17
N SER A 64 9.15 -7.18 -1.57
CA SER A 64 8.49 -8.48 -1.40
C SER A 64 8.73 -9.46 -2.56
N CYS A 65 8.91 -8.96 -3.78
CA CYS A 65 9.00 -9.80 -4.98
C CYS A 65 10.10 -9.42 -5.99
N GLY A 66 10.85 -8.34 -5.74
CA GLY A 66 11.96 -7.87 -6.58
C GLY A 66 11.57 -7.14 -7.87
N ILE A 67 10.29 -7.15 -8.26
CA ILE A 67 9.82 -6.55 -9.52
C ILE A 67 9.61 -5.03 -9.36
N ILE A 68 10.01 -4.27 -10.37
CA ILE A 68 9.82 -2.81 -10.44
C ILE A 68 8.40 -2.48 -10.90
N GLY A 69 7.88 -1.34 -10.44
CA GLY A 69 6.65 -0.76 -10.97
C GLY A 69 5.40 -1.09 -10.17
N HIS A 70 5.54 -1.41 -8.89
CA HIS A 70 4.43 -1.40 -7.94
C HIS A 70 4.94 -1.17 -6.52
N ASN A 71 4.08 -0.65 -5.66
CA ASN A 71 4.37 -0.50 -4.25
C ASN A 71 4.11 -1.82 -3.50
N LYS A 72 4.85 -2.08 -2.42
CA LYS A 72 4.65 -3.24 -1.54
C LYS A 72 3.18 -3.42 -1.13
N ILE A 73 2.44 -2.34 -0.88
CA ILE A 73 1.06 -2.41 -0.40
C ILE A 73 0.07 -3.01 -1.41
N VAL A 74 0.42 -3.03 -2.71
CA VAL A 74 -0.38 -3.64 -3.79
C VAL A 74 0.31 -4.88 -4.39
N CYS A 75 1.35 -5.41 -3.73
CA CYS A 75 2.07 -6.58 -4.22
C CYS A 75 1.25 -7.86 -4.04
N THR A 76 0.80 -8.46 -5.14
CA THR A 76 0.05 -9.72 -5.13
C THR A 76 0.91 -10.90 -4.68
N LYS A 77 2.13 -11.01 -5.21
CA LYS A 77 3.10 -12.05 -4.82
C LYS A 77 3.51 -11.98 -3.35
N GLY A 78 3.58 -10.77 -2.78
CA GLY A 78 3.88 -10.57 -1.36
C GLY A 78 2.73 -11.03 -0.46
N PHE A 79 1.50 -10.82 -0.90
CA PHE A 79 0.30 -11.22 -0.15
C PHE A 79 0.09 -12.73 -0.10
N GLU A 80 0.43 -13.45 -1.17
CA GLU A 80 0.38 -14.92 -1.20
C GLU A 80 1.34 -15.58 -0.21
N LYS A 81 2.53 -14.98 0.01
CA LYS A 81 3.50 -15.47 0.99
C LYS A 81 2.95 -15.40 2.42
N THR A 82 2.34 -14.26 2.78
CA THR A 82 1.76 -14.07 4.13
C THR A 82 0.73 -15.14 4.47
N ARG A 83 -0.14 -15.53 3.52
CA ARG A 83 -1.11 -16.60 3.75
C ARG A 83 -0.48 -17.98 3.93
N LYS A 84 0.63 -18.26 3.25
CA LYS A 84 1.34 -19.53 3.38
C LYS A 84 2.08 -19.64 4.71
N ASP A 85 2.64 -18.53 5.19
CA ASP A 85 3.31 -18.48 6.49
C ASP A 85 2.30 -18.65 7.65
N GLU A 86 1.11 -18.03 7.55
CA GLU A 86 0.02 -18.24 8.52
C GLU A 86 -0.46 -19.69 8.56
N ASN A 87 -0.54 -20.37 7.41
CA ASN A 87 -1.00 -21.75 7.33
C ASN A 87 0.04 -22.79 7.79
N LYS A 88 1.31 -22.40 7.98
CA LYS A 88 2.40 -23.29 8.41
C LYS A 88 2.58 -23.31 9.93
N ASN A 89 1.91 -22.39 10.64
CA ASN A 89 1.98 -22.26 12.10
C ASN A 89 0.70 -22.80 12.79
N ARG A 90 -0.01 -23.73 12.14
CA ARG A 90 -1.21 -24.40 12.66
C ARG A 90 -1.08 -25.90 12.52
#